data_AF-A0A1I8BBB9-F1
#
_entry.id   AF-A0A1I8BBB9-F1
#
_cell.length_a   1.000
_cell.length_b   1.000
_cell.length_c   1.000
_cell.angle_alpha   90.00
_cell.angle_beta   90.00
_cell.angle_gamma   90.00
#
_symmetry.space_group_name_H-M   'P 1'
#
loop_
_entity.id
_entity.type
_entity.pdbx_description
1 polymer ?
#
loop_
_entity_poly.entity_id
_entity_poly.type
_entity_poly.pdbx_seq_one_letter_code
_entity_poly.pdbx_strand_id
1 'polypeptide(L)'
;MEKTDRESSSGYNKYVRSRKFKTDNKREKHESDDKAESNDSKRKDYVSVYKRAQLNYKRLREERKNEIERQRIEQEKKREKAEFQKEWRKKNNQVLQLKTRKGQPNLNAQIGMILEKLEKDKETN
;
A
#
# COMPACT_ATOMS: atom_id res chain seq x y z
N MET A 1 -18.39 12.00 -27.98
CA MET A 1 -18.51 10.68 -28.64
C MET A 1 -17.12 10.38 -29.18
N GLU A 2 -16.35 9.36 -28.82
CA GLU A 2 -16.60 8.07 -28.16
C GLU A 2 -15.33 7.58 -27.44
N LYS A 3 -15.56 6.96 -26.28
CA LYS A 3 -14.99 5.70 -25.72
C LYS A 3 -13.47 5.49 -25.77
N THR A 4 -12.85 5.57 -24.59
CA THR A 4 -11.55 4.96 -24.29
C THR A 4 -11.72 3.45 -24.09
N ASP A 5 -10.97 2.66 -24.85
CA ASP A 5 -10.87 1.22 -24.67
C ASP A 5 -10.14 0.91 -23.35
N ARG A 6 -10.93 0.45 -22.39
CA ARG A 6 -10.49 -0.09 -21.12
C ARG A 6 -10.06 -1.52 -21.36
N GLU A 7 -8.81 -1.70 -21.77
CA GLU A 7 -8.21 -3.04 -21.86
C GLU A 7 -8.11 -3.66 -20.47
N SER A 8 -9.08 -4.53 -20.25
CA SER A 8 -9.13 -5.55 -19.22
C SER A 8 -7.90 -6.45 -19.30
N SER A 9 -6.94 -6.30 -18.38
CA SER A 9 -6.08 -7.42 -18.00
C SER A 9 -6.36 -7.77 -16.53
N SER A 10 -7.53 -8.36 -16.35
CA SER A 10 -7.85 -9.21 -15.21
C SER A 10 -6.91 -10.41 -15.23
N GLY A 11 -5.68 -10.22 -14.74
CA GLY A 11 -4.71 -11.26 -14.42
C GLY A 11 -5.19 -12.08 -13.23
N TYR A 12 -6.29 -12.80 -13.42
CA TYR A 12 -6.85 -13.73 -12.45
C TYR A 12 -5.87 -14.89 -12.33
N ASN A 13 -5.15 -14.94 -11.20
CA ASN A 13 -4.18 -15.97 -10.89
C ASN A 13 -4.90 -17.31 -10.72
N LYS A 14 -4.95 -18.11 -11.80
CA LYS A 14 -5.75 -19.33 -11.94
C LYS A 14 -5.01 -20.55 -11.40
N TYR A 15 -4.57 -20.52 -10.13
CA TYR A 15 -4.02 -21.69 -9.44
C TYR A 15 -4.38 -21.69 -7.96
N VAL A 16 -5.66 -21.87 -7.65
CA VAL A 16 -6.07 -22.34 -6.31
C VAL A 16 -5.98 -23.85 -6.33
N ARG A 17 -4.85 -24.39 -5.84
CA ARG A 17 -4.69 -25.82 -5.57
C ARG A 17 -5.77 -26.23 -4.56
N SER A 18 -6.78 -26.93 -5.03
CA SER A 18 -7.83 -27.52 -4.21
C SER A 18 -7.22 -28.55 -3.25
N ARG A 19 -6.90 -28.14 -2.01
CA ARG A 19 -6.70 -29.08 -0.91
C ARG A 19 -8.09 -29.62 -0.54
N LYS A 20 -8.43 -30.79 -1.08
CA LYS A 20 -9.54 -31.61 -0.59
C LYS A 20 -9.23 -31.95 0.87
N PHE A 21 -9.84 -31.25 1.80
CA PHE A 21 -9.94 -31.73 3.18
C PHE A 21 -10.89 -32.94 3.13
N LYS A 22 -10.33 -34.15 3.25
CA LYS A 22 -11.12 -35.32 3.63
C LYS A 22 -11.60 -35.07 5.06
N THR A 23 -12.87 -34.75 5.23
CA THR A 23 -13.51 -34.84 6.54
C THR A 23 -14.04 -36.26 6.66
N ASP A 24 -13.35 -37.11 7.41
CA ASP A 24 -13.85 -38.42 7.78
C ASP A 24 -15.03 -38.23 8.74
N ASN A 25 -16.24 -38.19 8.19
CA ASN A 25 -17.47 -38.06 8.97
C ASN A 25 -17.90 -39.44 9.45
N LYS A 26 -17.16 -40.00 10.42
CA LYS A 26 -17.56 -41.21 11.15
C LYS A 26 -18.56 -40.82 12.23
N ARG A 27 -19.85 -40.75 11.86
CA ARG A 27 -20.96 -40.62 12.82
C ARG A 27 -21.17 -41.97 13.50
N GLU A 28 -20.51 -42.18 14.62
CA GLU A 28 -20.96 -43.15 15.62
C GLU A 28 -22.00 -42.47 16.50
N LYS A 29 -23.25 -42.94 16.38
CA LYS A 29 -24.32 -42.61 17.33
C LYS A 29 -24.04 -43.39 18.61
N HIS A 30 -23.64 -42.69 19.66
CA HIS A 30 -23.80 -43.16 21.04
C HIS A 30 -24.82 -42.23 21.70
N GLU A 31 -26.01 -42.78 21.95
CA GLU A 31 -26.95 -42.22 22.91
C GLU A 31 -26.40 -42.50 24.30
N SER A 32 -26.06 -41.44 25.04
CA SER A 32 -25.84 -41.50 26.47
C SER A 32 -26.27 -40.17 27.09
N ASP A 33 -27.05 -40.29 28.16
CA ASP A 33 -27.80 -39.24 28.82
C ASP A 33 -26.94 -38.26 29.64
N ASP A 34 -26.06 -37.49 28.98
CA ASP A 34 -25.27 -36.40 29.58
C ASP A 34 -25.53 -35.04 28.88
N LYS A 35 -26.78 -34.80 28.47
CA LYS A 35 -27.15 -33.62 27.65
C LYS A 35 -27.20 -32.29 28.42
N ALA A 36 -27.15 -32.29 29.74
CA ALA A 36 -27.24 -31.05 30.53
C ALA A 36 -25.87 -30.39 30.76
N GLU A 37 -24.83 -31.15 31.14
CA GLU A 37 -23.50 -30.60 31.45
C GLU A 37 -22.67 -30.26 30.20
N SER A 38 -22.84 -31.02 29.11
CA SER A 38 -22.09 -30.81 27.86
C SER A 38 -22.49 -29.55 27.07
N ASN A 39 -23.67 -28.97 27.35
CA ASN A 39 -24.11 -27.73 26.73
C ASN A 39 -23.50 -26.50 27.40
N ASP A 40 -23.25 -26.56 28.71
CA ASP A 40 -22.71 -25.42 29.46
C ASP A 40 -21.20 -25.25 29.22
N SER A 41 -20.45 -26.35 29.08
CA SER A 41 -19.03 -26.32 28.67
C SER A 41 -18.84 -25.77 27.26
N LYS A 42 -19.63 -26.23 26.28
CA LYS A 42 -19.62 -25.70 24.90
C LYS A 42 -19.99 -24.22 24.83
N ARG A 43 -20.92 -23.74 25.67
CA ARG A 43 -21.27 -22.32 25.78
C ARG A 43 -20.13 -21.49 26.37
N LYS A 44 -19.46 -21.99 27.42
CA LYS A 44 -18.26 -21.35 28.01
C LYS A 44 -17.11 -21.26 27.01
N ASP A 45 -16.88 -22.30 26.21
CA ASP A 45 -15.90 -22.28 25.13
C ASP A 45 -16.27 -21.30 24.02
N TYR A 46 -17.55 -21.23 23.62
CA TYR A 46 -18.03 -20.25 22.65
C TYR A 46 -17.82 -18.80 23.13
N VAL A 47 -18.11 -18.51 24.40
CA VAL A 47 -17.86 -17.19 25.00
C VAL A 47 -16.35 -16.87 25.00
N SER A 48 -15.50 -17.86 25.26
CA SER A 48 -14.03 -17.72 25.19
C SER A 48 -13.54 -17.45 23.75
N VAL A 49 -14.06 -18.19 22.77
CA VAL A 49 -13.76 -18.02 21.34
C VAL A 49 -14.25 -16.67 20.83
N TYR A 50 -15.46 -16.26 21.20
CA TYR A 50 -16.03 -14.97 20.84
C TYR A 50 -15.21 -13.82 21.40
N LYS A 51 -14.80 -13.89 22.67
CA LYS A 51 -13.95 -12.87 23.29
C LYS A 51 -12.58 -12.79 22.61
N ARG A 52 -11.98 -13.93 22.24
CA ARG A 52 -10.74 -13.99 21.45
C ARG A 52 -10.94 -13.37 20.06
N ALA A 53 -12.04 -13.66 19.38
CA ALA A 53 -12.36 -13.10 18.07
C ALA A 53 -12.54 -11.57 18.15
N GLN A 54 -13.22 -11.06 19.19
CA GLN A 54 -13.36 -9.62 19.41
C GLN A 54 -12.01 -8.93 19.65
N LEU A 55 -11.13 -9.53 20.46
CA LEU A 55 -9.79 -8.99 20.70
C LEU A 55 -8.96 -8.97 19.41
N ASN A 56 -9.00 -10.04 18.63
CA ASN A 56 -8.31 -10.11 17.35
C ASN A 56 -8.86 -9.10 16.33
N TYR A 57 -10.17 -8.92 16.28
CA TYR A 57 -10.79 -7.91 15.42
C TYR A 57 -10.32 -6.49 15.77
N LYS A 58 -10.27 -6.16 17.08
CA LYS A 58 -9.77 -4.86 17.54
C LYS A 58 -8.31 -4.64 17.12
N ARG A 59 -7.44 -5.62 17.37
CA ARG A 59 -6.02 -5.59 16.94
C ARG A 59 -5.88 -5.40 15.43
N LEU A 60 -6.59 -6.20 14.64
CA LEU A 60 -6.52 -6.12 13.18
C LEU A 60 -7.04 -4.77 12.64
N ARG A 61 -8.03 -4.18 13.30
CA ARG A 61 -8.55 -2.86 12.95
C ARG A 61 -7.52 -1.76 13.24
N GLU A 62 -6.82 -1.85 14.37
CA GLU A 62 -5.74 -0.92 14.72
C GLU A 62 -4.54 -1.05 13.78
N GLU A 63 -4.12 -2.29 13.48
CA GLU A 63 -3.06 -2.56 12.51
C GLU A 63 -3.40 -2.01 11.12
N ARG A 64 -4.64 -2.19 10.64
CA ARG A 64 -5.08 -1.61 9.36
C ARG A 64 -5.05 -0.09 9.37
N LYS A 65 -5.44 0.57 10.46
CA LYS A 65 -5.37 2.04 10.57
C LYS A 65 -3.92 2.51 10.50
N ASN A 66 -3.03 1.86 11.24
CA ASN A 66 -1.61 2.20 11.24
C ASN A 66 -0.96 1.97 9.87
N GLU A 67 -1.34 0.90 9.17
CA GLU A 67 -0.85 0.60 7.83
C GLU A 67 -1.33 1.64 6.80
N ILE A 68 -2.62 2.01 6.84
CA ILE A 68 -3.16 3.06 5.98
C ILE A 68 -2.41 4.39 6.21
N GLU A 69 -2.14 4.73 7.47
CA GLU A 69 -1.43 5.96 7.80
C GLU A 69 0.01 5.95 7.30
N ARG A 70 0.72 4.83 7.47
CA ARG A 70 2.08 4.65 6.92
C ARG A 70 2.08 4.79 5.40
N GLN A 71 1.12 4.17 4.72
CA GLN A 71 1.00 4.27 3.27
C GLN A 71 0.69 5.70 2.82
N ARG A 72 -0.13 6.45 3.56
CA ARG A 72 -0.40 7.86 3.27
C ARG A 72 0.86 8.69 3.37
N ILE A 73 1.59 8.57 4.49
CA ILE A 73 2.85 9.29 4.70
C ILE A 73 3.87 8.95 3.61
N GLU A 74 3.99 7.68 3.23
CA GLU A 74 4.91 7.26 2.17
C GLU A 74 4.50 7.83 0.81
N GLN A 75 3.20 7.83 0.49
CA GLN A 75 2.69 8.42 -0.74
C GLN A 75 2.89 9.94 -0.77
N GLU A 76 2.68 10.63 0.33
CA GLU A 76 2.92 12.06 0.45
C GLU A 76 4.39 12.40 0.23
N LYS A 77 5.32 11.70 0.91
CA LYS A 77 6.76 11.84 0.68
C LYS A 77 7.16 11.57 -0.77
N LYS A 78 6.55 10.58 -1.42
CA LYS A 78 6.78 10.30 -2.85
C LYS A 78 6.28 11.44 -3.74
N ARG A 79 5.10 11.99 -3.44
CA ARG A 79 4.53 13.14 -4.17
C ARG A 79 5.38 14.39 -4.01
N GLU A 80 5.79 14.72 -2.79
CA GLU A 80 6.67 15.87 -2.51
C GLU A 80 7.98 15.78 -3.30
N LYS A 81 8.65 14.61 -3.26
CA LYS A 81 9.87 14.37 -4.04
C LYS A 81 9.62 14.50 -5.55
N ALA A 82 8.49 14.02 -6.03
CA ALA A 82 8.14 14.10 -7.45
C ALA A 82 7.85 15.55 -7.89
N GLU A 83 7.10 16.32 -7.11
CA GLU A 83 6.82 17.73 -7.38
C GLU A 83 8.11 18.56 -7.33
N PHE A 84 8.97 18.35 -6.32
CA PHE A 84 10.28 19.01 -6.27
C PHE A 84 11.12 18.73 -7.52
N GLN A 85 11.21 17.47 -7.95
CA GLN A 85 11.94 17.12 -9.19
C GLN A 85 11.31 17.74 -10.43
N LYS A 86 9.99 17.83 -10.50
CA LYS A 86 9.27 18.43 -11.62
C LYS A 86 9.53 19.93 -11.70
N GLU A 87 9.47 20.63 -10.57
CA GLU A 87 9.81 22.05 -10.48
C GLU A 87 11.27 22.30 -10.86
N TRP A 88 12.19 21.48 -10.36
CA TRP A 88 13.60 21.53 -10.73
C TRP A 88 13.81 21.37 -12.24
N ARG A 89 13.18 20.37 -12.87
CA ARG A 89 13.23 20.17 -14.33
C ARG A 89 12.66 21.37 -15.09
N LYS A 90 11.56 21.96 -14.60
CA LYS A 90 10.96 23.15 -15.20
C LYS A 90 11.92 24.34 -15.16
N LYS A 91 12.54 24.61 -14.01
CA LYS A 91 13.55 25.67 -13.85
C LYS A 91 14.75 25.44 -14.76
N ASN A 92 15.27 24.21 -14.81
CA ASN A 92 16.38 23.84 -15.69
C ASN A 92 16.03 24.09 -17.16
N ASN A 93 14.87 23.62 -17.62
CA ASN A 93 14.42 23.85 -18.99
C ASN A 93 14.27 25.34 -19.31
N GLN A 94 13.78 26.16 -18.37
CA GLN A 94 13.71 27.61 -18.55
C GLN A 94 15.10 28.20 -18.76
N VAL A 95 16.07 27.84 -17.92
CA VAL A 95 17.46 28.30 -18.04
C VAL A 95 18.09 27.90 -19.38
N LEU A 96 17.88 26.66 -19.82
CA LEU A 96 18.39 26.18 -21.11
C LEU A 96 17.76 26.88 -22.31
N GLN A 97 16.53 27.38 -22.17
CA GLN A 97 15.85 28.18 -23.19
C GLN A 97 16.35 29.63 -23.24
N LEU A 98 16.98 30.14 -22.16
CA LEU A 98 17.49 31.50 -22.12
C LEU A 98 18.63 31.67 -23.13
N LYS A 99 18.47 32.68 -23.98
CA LYS A 99 19.44 33.09 -24.98
C LYS A 99 19.80 34.56 -24.80
N THR A 100 21.02 34.92 -25.16
CA THR A 100 21.47 36.31 -25.21
C THR A 100 20.80 37.03 -26.38
N ARG A 101 20.94 38.36 -26.46
CA ARG A 101 20.41 39.17 -27.57
C ARG A 101 20.88 38.69 -28.96
N LYS A 102 22.06 38.05 -29.03
CA LYS A 102 22.62 37.46 -30.26
C LYS A 102 22.17 36.01 -30.52
N GLY A 103 21.23 35.49 -29.72
CA GLY A 103 20.68 34.13 -29.86
C GLY A 103 21.56 33.02 -29.28
N GLN A 104 22.72 33.34 -28.69
CA GLN A 104 23.60 32.35 -28.07
C GLN A 104 23.04 31.89 -26.72
N PRO A 105 23.30 30.66 -26.27
CA PRO A 105 22.91 30.21 -24.94
C PRO A 105 23.44 31.13 -23.83
N ASN A 106 22.62 31.42 -22.83
CA ASN A 106 23.05 32.22 -21.68
C ASN A 106 23.90 31.37 -20.72
N LEU A 107 25.22 31.38 -20.93
CA LEU A 107 26.19 30.60 -20.15
C LEU A 107 26.13 30.93 -18.65
N ASN A 108 25.98 32.21 -18.28
CA ASN A 108 25.94 32.62 -16.87
C ASN A 108 24.74 31.98 -16.15
N ALA A 109 23.58 31.92 -16.81
CA ALA A 109 22.40 31.27 -16.25
C ALA A 109 22.62 29.76 -16.08
N GLN A 110 23.25 29.10 -17.05
CA GLN A 110 23.58 27.67 -16.98
C GLN A 110 24.58 27.36 -15.86
N ILE A 111 25.61 28.20 -15.70
CA ILE A 111 26.60 28.07 -14.62
C ILE A 111 25.91 28.19 -13.26
N GLY A 112 25.06 29.19 -13.06
CA GLY A 112 24.32 29.36 -11.80
C GLY A 112 23.49 28.13 -11.43
N MET A 113 22.82 27.52 -12.41
CA MET A 113 22.07 26.28 -12.20
C MET A 113 22.97 25.08 -11.85
N ILE A 114 24.14 24.95 -12.48
CA ILE A 114 25.11 23.90 -12.16
C ILE A 114 25.61 24.07 -10.72
N LEU A 115 25.90 25.29 -10.30
CA LEU A 115 26.33 25.59 -8.93
C LEU A 115 25.23 25.25 -7.91
N GLU A 116 23.97 25.65 -8.16
CA GLU A 116 22.84 25.30 -7.30
C GLU A 116 22.67 23.76 -7.17
N LYS A 117 22.92 23.02 -8.26
CA LYS A 117 22.91 21.55 -8.21
C LYS A 117 24.01 21.01 -7.30
N LEU A 118 25.23 21.51 -7.45
CA LEU A 118 26.38 21.06 -6.64
C LEU A 118 26.19 21.39 -5.15
N GLU A 119 25.58 22.53 -4.83
CA GLU A 119 25.23 22.88 -3.44
C GLU A 119 24.23 21.90 -2.85
N LYS A 120 23.15 21.58 -3.57
CA LYS A 120 22.17 20.56 -3.13
C LYS A 120 22.81 19.19 -2.97
N ASP A 121 23.66 18.78 -3.92
CA ASP A 121 24.36 17.49 -3.84
C ASP A 121 25.29 17.42 -2.61
N LYS A 122 25.87 18.55 -2.18
CA LYS A 122 26.65 18.64 -0.92
C LYS A 122 25.78 18.59 0.33
N GLU A 123 24.59 19.18 0.32
CA GLU A 123 23.67 19.14 1.48
C GLU A 123 23.07 17.75 1.71
N THR A 124 22.94 16.96 0.64
CA THR A 124 22.38 15.60 0.71
C THR A 124 23.39 14.49 1.00
N ASN A 125 24.70 14.76 0.86
CA ASN A 125 25.79 13.84 1.18
C ASN A 125 26.31 14.07 2.60
#